data_AF-A0A518RIQ8-F1
#
_entry.id   AF-A0A518RIQ8-F1
#
_cell.length_a   1.000
_cell.length_b   1.000
_cell.length_c   1.000
_cell.angle_alpha   90.00
_cell.angle_beta   90.00
_cell.angle_gamma   90.00
#
_symmetry.space_group_name_H-M   'P 1'
#
loop_
_entity.id
_entity.type
_entity.pdbx_description
1 polymer ?
#
loop_
_entity_poly.entity_id
_entity_poly.type
_entity_poly.pdbx_seq_one_letter_code
_entity_poly.pdbx_strand_id
1 'polypeptide(L)'
;MRAVSHILAAGLVVVAAPLAAQHAPRPVTGAEMRAEARAIAAGDPKLLAEVEAAQAEATRGILGNGPTSIRQSVPAGGTWSLPLTRSADAAATIAVRRIGTAPVALTIMDAAGRQLCADSSGSTLLTCRIAPGDGPLIARVANTGAAAADILLLMN
;
A
#
# COMPACT_ATOMS: atom_id res chain seq x y z
N MET A 1 -35.46 -61.26 -45.18
CA MET A 1 -35.39 -61.08 -43.72
C MET A 1 -33.94 -60.89 -43.30
N ARG A 2 -33.57 -59.66 -42.92
CA ARG A 2 -32.48 -59.26 -41.97
C ARG A 2 -32.21 -57.77 -42.18
N ALA A 3 -32.94 -56.96 -41.41
CA ALA A 3 -32.61 -55.56 -41.19
C ALA A 3 -31.48 -55.51 -40.16
N VAL A 4 -30.38 -54.80 -40.46
CA VAL A 4 -29.30 -54.55 -39.51
C VAL A 4 -29.27 -53.05 -39.24
N SER A 5 -29.44 -52.75 -37.97
CA SER A 5 -29.50 -51.43 -37.35
C SER A 5 -28.25 -50.60 -37.59
N HIS A 6 -28.43 -49.36 -38.05
CA HIS A 6 -27.44 -48.32 -37.86
C HIS A 6 -27.79 -47.53 -36.61
N ILE A 7 -26.95 -47.68 -35.59
CA ILE A 7 -27.02 -46.95 -34.32
C ILE A 7 -26.64 -45.50 -34.60
N LEU A 8 -27.56 -44.55 -34.39
CA LEU A 8 -27.25 -43.12 -34.38
C LEU A 8 -26.40 -42.81 -33.13
N ALA A 9 -25.17 -42.36 -33.36
CA ALA A 9 -24.37 -41.72 -32.32
C ALA A 9 -24.87 -40.28 -32.11
N ALA A 10 -25.66 -40.07 -31.05
CA ALA A 10 -26.02 -38.73 -30.60
C ALA A 10 -24.84 -38.14 -29.81
N GLY A 11 -24.09 -37.23 -30.43
CA GLY A 11 -23.05 -36.45 -29.77
C GLY A 11 -23.67 -35.49 -28.75
N LEU A 12 -23.34 -35.68 -27.48
CA LEU A 12 -23.71 -34.77 -26.40
C LEU A 12 -22.82 -33.52 -26.50
N VAL A 13 -23.35 -32.43 -27.04
CA VAL A 13 -22.68 -31.12 -26.99
C VAL A 13 -22.84 -30.55 -25.58
N VAL A 14 -21.78 -30.57 -24.80
CA VAL A 14 -21.71 -29.83 -23.54
C VAL A 14 -21.58 -28.34 -23.89
N VAL A 15 -22.69 -27.61 -23.81
CA VAL A 15 -22.67 -26.14 -23.88
C VAL A 15 -22.07 -25.64 -22.57
N ALA A 16 -20.84 -25.16 -22.61
CA ALA A 16 -20.24 -24.43 -21.50
C ALA A 16 -21.01 -23.11 -21.32
N ALA A 17 -21.89 -23.05 -20.33
CA ALA A 17 -22.45 -21.79 -19.89
C ALA A 17 -21.31 -20.91 -19.35
N PRO A 18 -21.25 -19.60 -19.69
CA PRO A 18 -20.25 -18.72 -19.11
C PRO A 18 -20.51 -18.62 -17.61
N LEU A 19 -19.51 -18.97 -16.81
CA LEU A 19 -19.47 -18.64 -15.39
C LEU A 19 -19.69 -17.13 -15.27
N ALA A 20 -20.85 -16.72 -14.76
CA ALA A 20 -21.14 -15.34 -14.47
C ALA A 20 -19.99 -14.78 -13.62
N ALA A 21 -19.43 -13.65 -14.07
CA ALA A 21 -18.37 -12.95 -13.37
C ALA A 21 -18.81 -12.73 -11.92
N GLN A 22 -18.14 -13.40 -11.00
CA GLN A 22 -18.31 -13.23 -9.57
C GLN A 22 -18.03 -11.75 -9.28
N HIS A 23 -19.02 -11.01 -8.79
CA HIS A 23 -18.84 -9.63 -8.33
C HIS A 23 -17.80 -9.67 -7.21
N ALA A 24 -16.54 -9.37 -7.54
CA ALA A 24 -15.51 -9.20 -6.52
C ALA A 24 -15.95 -8.01 -5.65
N PRO A 25 -16.18 -8.20 -4.34
CA PRO A 25 -16.59 -7.10 -3.48
C PRO A 25 -15.50 -6.03 -3.49
N ARG A 26 -15.89 -4.77 -3.74
CA ARG A 26 -14.97 -3.63 -3.65
C ARG A 26 -14.46 -3.52 -2.20
N PRO A 27 -13.17 -3.20 -1.98
CA PRO A 27 -12.67 -2.88 -0.64
C PRO A 27 -13.51 -1.76 0.01
N VAL A 28 -13.94 -1.99 1.24
CA VAL A 28 -14.62 -0.98 2.06
C VAL A 28 -13.58 0.03 2.53
N THR A 29 -13.87 1.32 2.37
CA THR A 29 -12.98 2.39 2.82
C THR A 29 -13.13 2.61 4.33
N GLY A 30 -12.09 3.14 4.98
CA GLY A 30 -12.19 3.50 6.40
C GLY A 30 -13.27 4.56 6.69
N ALA A 31 -13.57 5.44 5.73
CA ALA A 31 -14.66 6.41 5.85
C ALA A 31 -16.03 5.72 5.89
N GLU A 32 -16.24 4.72 5.02
CA GLU A 32 -17.46 3.92 5.01
C GLU A 32 -17.62 3.12 6.31
N MET A 33 -16.54 2.50 6.81
CA MET A 33 -16.57 1.79 8.10
C MET A 33 -16.92 2.72 9.26
N ARG A 34 -16.39 3.96 9.29
CA ARG A 34 -16.70 4.92 10.35
C ARG A 34 -18.11 5.49 10.22
N ALA A 35 -18.63 5.66 9.01
CA ALA A 35 -20.04 6.04 8.81
C ALA A 35 -20.98 4.97 9.39
N GLU A 36 -20.71 3.70 9.10
CA GLU A 36 -21.45 2.58 9.67
C GLU A 36 -21.32 2.52 11.21
N ALA A 37 -20.10 2.71 11.74
CA ALA A 37 -19.89 2.75 13.18
C ALA A 37 -20.70 3.84 13.89
N ARG A 38 -20.86 5.03 13.28
CA ARG A 38 -21.75 6.10 13.81
C ARG A 38 -23.22 5.68 13.80
N ALA A 39 -23.66 4.97 12.75
CA ALA A 39 -25.02 4.49 12.65
C ALA A 39 -25.33 3.45 13.74
N ILE A 40 -24.40 2.53 14.01
CA ILE A 40 -24.53 1.51 15.08
C ILE A 40 -24.48 2.16 16.46
N ALA A 41 -23.62 3.16 16.67
CA ALA A 41 -23.49 3.89 17.93
C ALA A 41 -24.61 4.92 18.19
N ALA A 42 -25.63 4.97 17.33
CA ALA A 42 -26.71 5.94 17.47
C ALA A 42 -27.39 5.82 18.85
N GLY A 43 -27.39 6.93 19.59
CA GLY A 43 -27.98 7.00 20.93
C GLY A 43 -27.02 6.71 22.09
N ASP A 44 -25.78 6.29 21.82
CA ASP A 44 -24.73 6.16 22.85
C ASP A 44 -23.67 7.26 22.67
N PRO A 45 -23.70 8.32 23.50
CA PRO A 45 -22.77 9.44 23.38
C PRO A 45 -21.30 9.03 23.65
N LYS A 46 -21.06 7.95 24.40
CA LYS A 46 -19.71 7.48 24.68
C LYS A 46 -19.12 6.79 23.44
N LEU A 47 -19.89 5.92 22.79
CA LEU A 47 -19.44 5.27 21.55
C LEU A 47 -19.26 6.27 20.41
N LEU A 48 -20.13 7.28 20.31
CA LEU A 48 -19.95 8.36 19.34
C LEU A 48 -18.65 9.14 19.58
N ALA A 49 -18.30 9.42 20.84
CA ALA A 49 -17.04 10.08 21.18
C ALA A 49 -15.81 9.23 20.79
N GLU A 50 -15.89 7.91 20.92
CA GLU A 50 -14.81 7.00 20.49
C GLU A 50 -14.64 6.99 18.96
N VAL A 51 -15.72 7.04 18.18
CA VAL A 51 -15.65 7.15 16.72
C VAL A 51 -15.02 8.47 16.27
N GLU A 52 -15.36 9.58 16.93
CA GLU A 52 -14.75 10.87 16.64
C GLU A 52 -13.26 10.92 17.03
N ALA A 53 -12.90 10.34 18.19
CA ALA A 53 -11.50 10.19 18.57
C ALA A 53 -10.72 9.37 17.53
N ALA A 54 -11.26 8.24 17.06
CA ALA A 54 -10.65 7.43 16.01
C ALA A 54 -10.52 8.18 14.68
N GLN A 55 -11.49 9.04 14.33
CA GLN A 55 -11.42 9.90 13.14
C GLN A 55 -10.34 10.99 13.26
N ALA A 56 -10.16 11.56 14.45
CA ALA A 56 -9.09 12.53 14.72
C ALA A 56 -7.70 11.88 14.67
N GLU A 57 -7.57 10.62 15.09
CA GLU A 57 -6.33 9.86 14.99
C GLU A 57 -6.04 9.37 13.56
N ALA A 58 -7.04 9.33 12.67
CA ALA A 58 -6.88 8.77 11.32
C ALA A 58 -5.86 9.50 10.45
N THR A 59 -5.53 10.76 10.77
CA THR A 59 -4.51 11.55 10.09
C THR A 59 -3.19 11.62 10.86
N ARG A 60 -3.16 11.16 12.12
CA ARG A 60 -1.96 11.25 12.94
C ARG A 60 -0.89 10.34 12.35
N GLY A 61 0.28 10.95 12.09
CA GLY A 61 1.44 10.26 11.53
C GLY A 61 1.43 10.09 10.01
N ILE A 62 0.28 10.22 9.32
CA ILE A 62 0.29 10.19 7.85
C ILE A 62 1.11 11.38 7.30
N LEU A 63 2.24 11.08 6.68
CA LEU A 63 3.09 12.08 6.02
C LEU A 63 2.41 12.55 4.72
N GLY A 64 1.73 13.70 4.80
CA GLY A 64 1.02 14.32 3.69
C GLY A 64 -0.36 13.69 3.41
N ASN A 65 -0.91 13.96 2.21
CA ASN A 65 -2.23 13.45 1.79
C ASN A 65 -2.12 12.18 0.91
N GLY A 66 -0.95 11.53 0.89
CA GLY A 66 -0.63 10.41 0.00
C GLY A 66 -1.06 9.05 0.57
N PRO A 67 -0.97 7.98 -0.25
CA PRO A 67 -1.18 6.62 0.23
C PRO A 67 -0.14 6.26 1.30
N THR A 68 -0.55 5.54 2.35
CA THR A 68 0.35 5.04 3.42
C THR A 68 1.37 4.01 2.92
N SER A 69 1.18 3.51 1.69
CA SER A 69 2.16 2.67 1.01
C SER A 69 2.24 2.98 -0.48
N ILE A 70 3.45 2.96 -1.04
CA ILE A 70 3.71 3.15 -2.47
C ILE A 70 4.59 2.02 -2.97
N ARG A 71 4.11 1.28 -3.98
CA ARG A 71 4.93 0.30 -4.69
C ARG A 71 5.64 0.99 -5.85
N GLN A 72 6.92 0.71 -6.01
CA GLN A 72 7.72 1.27 -7.09
C GLN A 72 8.76 0.27 -7.58
N SER A 73 9.11 0.33 -8.87
CA SER A 73 10.29 -0.34 -9.42
C SER A 73 11.42 0.67 -9.61
N VAL A 74 12.61 0.34 -9.11
CA VAL A 74 13.81 1.18 -9.22
C VAL A 74 14.82 0.47 -10.13
N PRO A 75 15.16 1.03 -11.30
CA PRO A 75 16.13 0.42 -12.22
C PRO A 75 17.48 0.13 -11.54
N ALA A 76 18.26 -0.79 -12.09
CA ALA A 76 19.63 -1.07 -11.63
C ALA A 76 20.48 0.21 -11.65
N GLY A 77 21.19 0.50 -10.55
CA GLY A 77 21.93 1.76 -10.37
C GLY A 77 21.06 3.02 -10.28
N GLY A 78 19.74 2.87 -10.39
CA GLY A 78 18.79 3.97 -10.44
C GLY A 78 18.46 4.52 -9.06
N THR A 79 17.84 5.70 -9.05
CA THR A 79 17.35 6.33 -7.85
C THR A 79 15.91 6.80 -8.06
N TRP A 80 15.04 6.48 -7.11
CA TRP A 80 13.69 7.03 -7.04
C TRP A 80 13.62 8.02 -5.88
N SER A 81 12.87 9.11 -6.05
CA SER A 81 12.68 10.13 -5.03
C SER A 81 11.20 10.49 -4.92
N LEU A 82 10.73 10.62 -3.69
CA LEU A 82 9.36 10.97 -3.35
C LEU A 82 9.38 12.22 -2.46
N PRO A 83 8.81 13.35 -2.93
CA PRO A 83 8.59 14.51 -2.07
C PRO A 83 7.52 14.20 -1.03
N LEU A 84 7.77 14.63 0.20
CA LEU A 84 6.93 14.40 1.38
C LEU A 84 6.82 15.68 2.19
N THR A 85 5.81 15.76 3.05
CA THR A 85 5.67 16.85 4.02
C THR A 85 5.78 16.28 5.42
N ARG A 86 6.65 16.85 6.24
CA ARG A 86 6.79 16.46 7.64
C ARG A 86 5.55 16.87 8.44
N SER A 87 5.15 16.05 9.41
CA SER A 87 4.12 16.40 10.39
C SER A 87 4.71 17.26 11.51
N ALA A 88 4.09 18.40 11.79
CA ALA A 88 4.47 19.32 12.88
C ALA A 88 4.43 18.64 14.25
N ASP A 89 3.38 17.84 14.47
CA ASP A 89 2.97 17.40 15.80
C ASP A 89 3.38 15.95 16.12
N ALA A 90 3.80 15.18 15.11
CA ALA A 90 4.07 13.76 15.25
C ALA A 90 5.38 13.33 14.60
N ALA A 91 6.09 12.43 15.27
CA ALA A 91 7.21 11.72 14.68
C ALA A 91 6.67 10.72 13.65
N ALA A 92 7.39 10.57 12.54
CA ALA A 92 6.99 9.68 11.47
C ALA A 92 8.03 8.59 11.25
N THR A 93 7.61 7.44 10.74
CA THR A 93 8.50 6.38 10.27
C THR A 93 8.34 6.21 8.79
N ILE A 94 9.45 6.32 8.07
CA ILE A 94 9.53 6.01 6.64
C ILE A 94 10.31 4.71 6.52
N ALA A 95 9.68 3.69 5.96
CA ALA A 95 10.32 2.41 5.75
C ALA A 95 10.22 1.98 4.29
N VAL A 96 11.21 1.20 3.84
CA VAL A 96 11.24 0.59 2.52
C VAL A 96 11.41 -0.89 2.69
N ARG A 97 10.38 -1.64 2.29
CA ARG A 97 10.47 -3.09 2.16
C ARG A 97 10.96 -3.42 0.76
N ARG A 98 12.14 -4.01 0.67
CA ARG A 98 12.65 -4.59 -0.56
C ARG A 98 11.85 -5.83 -0.94
N ILE A 99 11.54 -5.97 -2.22
CA ILE A 99 10.92 -7.14 -2.81
C ILE A 99 11.96 -7.78 -3.73
N GLY A 100 12.46 -8.95 -3.33
CA GLY A 100 13.58 -9.61 -4.00
C GLY A 100 14.93 -9.31 -3.35
N THR A 101 16.00 -9.53 -4.11
CA THR A 101 17.38 -9.58 -3.60
C THR A 101 18.26 -8.40 -3.99
N ALA A 102 17.82 -7.55 -4.95
CA ALA A 102 18.60 -6.41 -5.41
C ALA A 102 18.81 -5.38 -4.27
N PRO A 103 20.06 -5.09 -3.86
CA PRO A 103 20.32 -4.22 -2.72
C PRO A 103 19.81 -2.80 -2.96
N VAL A 104 19.18 -2.22 -1.93
CA VAL A 104 18.69 -0.85 -1.96
C VAL A 104 19.16 -0.09 -0.71
N ALA A 105 19.23 1.23 -0.80
CA ALA A 105 19.49 2.13 0.30
C ALA A 105 18.37 3.19 0.39
N LEU A 106 18.01 3.58 1.62
CA LEU A 106 17.05 4.62 1.92
C LEU A 106 17.78 5.83 2.50
N THR A 107 17.50 7.02 1.97
CA THR A 107 17.97 8.30 2.53
C THR A 107 16.81 9.27 2.64
N ILE A 108 16.66 9.93 3.79
CA ILE A 108 15.70 11.01 4.00
C ILE A 108 16.46 12.33 4.13
N MET A 109 16.05 13.33 3.37
CA MET A 109 16.67 14.66 3.35
C MET A 109 15.64 15.76 3.63
N ASP A 110 16.12 16.88 4.17
CA ASP A 110 15.32 18.12 4.27
C ASP A 110 15.39 18.98 3.00
N ALA A 111 14.65 20.10 3.02
CA ALA A 111 14.61 21.11 1.95
C ALA A 111 15.99 21.69 1.58
N ALA A 112 16.92 21.75 2.53
CA ALA A 112 18.26 22.27 2.33
C ALA A 112 19.22 21.19 1.79
N GLY A 113 18.72 19.98 1.52
CA GLY A 113 19.51 18.85 1.05
C GLY A 113 20.33 18.17 2.15
N ARG A 114 20.10 18.50 3.43
CA ARG A 114 20.80 17.83 4.53
C ARG A 114 20.19 16.45 4.75
N GLN A 115 21.04 15.45 4.89
CA GLN A 115 20.62 14.11 5.27
C GLN A 115 20.17 14.11 6.73
N LEU A 116 18.93 13.70 6.96
CA LEU A 116 18.34 13.55 8.28
C LEU A 116 18.47 12.12 8.80
N CYS A 117 18.36 11.15 7.90
CA CYS A 117 18.48 9.73 8.19
C CYS A 117 18.91 8.97 6.94
N ALA A 118 19.67 7.89 7.12
CA ALA A 118 19.94 6.93 6.07
C ALA A 118 19.98 5.51 6.65
N ASP A 119 19.51 4.55 5.87
CA ASP A 119 19.66 3.12 6.11
C ASP A 119 20.21 2.49 4.83
N SER A 120 21.34 1.81 4.95
CA SER A 120 22.00 1.07 3.86
C SER A 120 22.44 -0.31 4.33
N SER A 121 21.78 -0.84 5.36
CA SER A 121 22.14 -2.09 6.04
C SER A 121 22.06 -3.34 5.17
N GLY A 122 21.41 -3.26 4.00
CA GLY A 122 21.09 -4.43 3.19
C GLY A 122 19.93 -5.26 3.74
N SER A 123 19.28 -4.84 4.84
CA SER A 123 18.07 -5.45 5.38
C SER A 123 16.95 -5.51 4.34
N THR A 124 16.03 -6.48 4.47
CA THR A 124 14.80 -6.54 3.67
C THR A 124 13.86 -5.38 4.01
N LEU A 125 13.94 -4.85 5.24
CA LEU A 125 13.19 -3.68 5.68
C LEU A 125 14.19 -2.62 6.15
N LEU A 126 14.26 -1.53 5.39
CA LEU A 126 15.05 -0.35 5.70
C LEU A 126 14.15 0.66 6.40
N THR A 127 14.61 1.30 7.46
CA THR A 127 13.74 2.16 8.29
C THR A 127 14.44 3.43 8.75
N CYS A 128 13.75 4.56 8.59
CA CYS A 128 14.15 5.86 9.09
C CYS A 128 13.04 6.45 9.96
N ARG A 129 13.36 6.82 11.20
CA ARG A 129 12.48 7.58 12.08
C ARG A 129 12.80 9.07 11.99
N ILE A 130 11.79 9.87 11.73
CA ILE A 130 11.89 11.31 11.54
C ILE A 130 11.21 12.01 12.71
N ALA A 131 11.92 12.93 13.35
CA ALA A 131 11.39 13.75 14.42
C ALA A 131 10.25 14.66 13.92
N PRO A 132 9.32 15.07 14.81
CA PRO A 132 8.29 16.06 14.47
C PRO A 132 8.92 17.37 13.99
N GLY A 133 8.15 18.10 13.19
CA GLY A 133 8.50 19.45 12.75
C GLY A 133 7.88 19.80 11.40
N ASP A 134 8.14 21.01 10.94
CA ASP A 134 7.57 21.50 9.69
C ASP A 134 8.54 21.37 8.51
N GLY A 135 7.96 21.46 7.31
CA GLY A 135 8.70 21.63 6.06
C GLY A 135 8.80 20.37 5.19
N PRO A 136 9.29 20.56 3.95
CA PRO A 136 9.34 19.48 2.98
C PRO A 136 10.50 18.53 3.26
N LEU A 137 10.27 17.28 2.91
CA LEU A 137 11.22 16.17 2.97
C LEU A 137 11.32 15.51 1.59
N ILE A 138 12.44 14.84 1.36
CA ILE A 138 12.60 13.95 0.20
C ILE A 138 13.01 12.58 0.73
N ALA A 139 12.18 11.57 0.47
CA ALA A 139 12.57 10.18 0.62
C ALA A 139 13.21 9.70 -0.68
N ARG A 140 14.46 9.23 -0.60
CA ARG A 140 15.24 8.74 -1.73
C ARG A 140 15.54 7.26 -1.54
N VAL A 141 15.24 6.46 -2.55
CA VAL A 141 15.59 5.04 -2.62
C VAL A 141 16.55 4.83 -3.77
N ALA A 142 17.78 4.43 -3.46
CA ALA A 142 18.80 4.11 -4.44
C ALA A 142 18.93 2.59 -4.58
N ASN A 143 18.91 2.08 -5.80
CA ASN A 143 19.23 0.69 -6.09
C ASN A 143 20.73 0.57 -6.40
N THR A 144 21.47 -0.10 -5.53
CA THR A 144 22.93 -0.28 -5.67
C THR A 144 23.27 -1.63 -6.32
N GLY A 145 22.26 -2.36 -6.80
CA GLY A 145 22.40 -3.65 -7.45
C GLY A 145 22.48 -3.57 -8.98
N ALA A 146 22.78 -4.73 -9.58
CA ALA A 146 22.87 -4.90 -11.03
C ALA A 146 21.53 -5.25 -11.72
N ALA A 147 20.47 -5.46 -10.96
CA ALA A 147 19.12 -5.75 -11.46
C ALA A 147 18.12 -4.73 -10.89
N ALA A 148 16.98 -4.57 -11.56
CA ALA A 148 15.90 -3.73 -11.04
C ALA A 148 15.40 -4.25 -9.68
N ALA A 149 15.00 -3.32 -8.82
CA ALA A 149 14.50 -3.61 -7.47
C ALA A 149 13.06 -3.14 -7.36
N ASP A 150 12.15 -4.07 -7.07
CA ASP A 150 10.81 -3.70 -6.65
C ASP A 150 10.81 -3.40 -5.15
N ILE A 151 10.16 -2.31 -4.77
CA ILE A 151 10.09 -1.86 -3.39
C ILE A 151 8.66 -1.50 -3.02
N LEU A 152 8.38 -1.58 -1.72
CA LEU A 152 7.20 -1.02 -1.10
C LEU A 152 7.65 -0.01 -0.04
N LEU A 153 7.42 1.26 -0.32
CA LEU A 153 7.58 2.33 0.65
C LEU A 153 6.37 2.34 1.58
N LEU A 154 6.60 2.49 2.87
CA LEU A 154 5.63 2.47 3.95
C LEU A 154 5.81 3.73 4.79
N MET A 155 4.69 4.34 5.17
CA MET A 155 4.66 5.60 5.90
C MET A 155 3.65 5.50 7.03
N ASN A 156 4.02 6.04 8.19
CA ASN A 156 3.16 6.13 9.35
C ASN A 156 3.37 7.43 10.10
#